data_AF-A0A6I1MJ47-F1
#
_entry.id   AF-A0A6I1MJ47-F1
#
_cell.length_a   1.000
_cell.length_b   1.000
_cell.length_c   1.000
_cell.angle_alpha   90.00
_cell.angle_beta   90.00
_cell.angle_gamma   90.00
#
_symmetry.space_group_name_H-M   'P 1'
#
loop_
_entity.id
_entity.type
_entity.pdbx_description
1 polymer ?
#
loop_
_entity_poly.entity_id
_entity_poly.type
_entity_poly.pdbx_seq_one_letter_code
_entity_poly.pdbx_strand_id
1 'polypeptide(L)'
;MFTIMAIKISPRNDYAPKVQEILTKFGCIIHTRLGLHEATVNSCSNSGLILLNLISQEVDEIKNLEMQLKKLEGIKVELIEL
;
A
#
# COMPACT_ATOMS: atom_id res chain seq x y z
N MET A 1 -13.50 -14.65 0.67
CA MET A 1 -12.89 -13.79 1.69
C MET A 1 -11.95 -12.87 0.95
N PHE A 2 -12.08 -11.56 1.14
CA PHE A 2 -11.18 -10.59 0.53
C PHE A 2 -10.28 -10.01 1.62
N THR A 3 -8.97 -10.13 1.42
CA THR A 3 -7.98 -9.48 2.28
C THR A 3 -7.53 -8.20 1.62
N ILE A 4 -7.99 -7.07 2.15
CA ILE A 4 -7.74 -5.74 1.60
C ILE A 4 -6.72 -5.00 2.47
N MET A 5 -5.63 -4.54 1.86
CA MET A 5 -4.67 -3.67 2.52
C MET A 5 -4.76 -2.25 1.97
N ALA A 6 -5.04 -1.29 2.84
CA ALA A 6 -5.05 0.14 2.53
C ALA A 6 -3.74 0.78 2.98
N ILE A 7 -3.07 1.49 2.07
CA ILE A 7 -1.74 2.08 2.29
C ILE A 7 -1.81 3.57 1.97
N LYS A 8 -1.75 4.42 2.99
CA LYS A 8 -1.60 5.87 2.82
C LYS A 8 -0.12 6.24 2.82
N ILE A 9 0.29 7.06 1.85
CA ILE A 9 1.66 7.53 1.64
C ILE A 9 1.69 9.04 1.82
N SER A 10 2.56 9.57 2.67
CA SER A 10 2.75 11.01 2.86
C SER A 10 4.10 11.35 3.51
N PRO A 11 4.96 12.19 2.92
CA PRO A 11 4.86 12.78 1.58
C PRO A 11 5.08 11.76 0.46
N ARG A 12 4.29 11.84 -0.61
CA ARG A 12 4.29 10.89 -1.72
C ARG A 12 5.62 10.85 -2.45
N ASN A 13 6.22 12.01 -2.70
CA ASN A 13 7.44 12.09 -3.51
C ASN A 13 8.62 11.33 -2.89
N ASP A 14 8.71 11.32 -1.56
CA ASP A 14 9.84 10.73 -0.84
C ASP A 14 9.64 9.22 -0.65
N TYR A 15 8.40 8.80 -0.38
CA TYR A 15 8.09 7.44 0.05
C TYR A 15 7.50 6.55 -1.06
N ALA A 16 6.89 7.11 -2.11
CA ALA A 16 6.30 6.31 -3.17
C ALA A 16 7.31 5.36 -3.86
N PRO A 17 8.54 5.78 -4.22
CA PRO A 17 9.51 4.86 -4.84
C PRO A 17 9.82 3.65 -3.94
N LYS A 18 10.03 3.87 -2.65
CA LYS A 18 10.31 2.80 -1.67
C LYS A 18 9.12 1.87 -1.48
N VAL A 19 7.91 2.42 -1.41
CA VAL A 19 6.68 1.60 -1.36
C VAL A 19 6.57 0.74 -2.63
N GLN A 20 6.81 1.31 -3.81
CA GLN A 20 6.74 0.57 -5.08
C GLN A 20 7.74 -0.58 -5.15
N GLU A 21 8.95 -0.40 -4.62
CA GLU A 21 9.96 -1.46 -4.50
C GLU A 21 9.46 -2.61 -3.61
N ILE A 22 8.92 -2.29 -2.44
CA ILE A 22 8.33 -3.28 -1.53
C ILE A 22 7.16 -4.01 -2.22
N LEU A 23 6.22 -3.28 -2.84
CA LEU A 23 5.08 -3.91 -3.51
C LEU A 23 5.51 -4.82 -4.67
N THR A 24 6.57 -4.44 -5.41
CA THR A 24 7.14 -5.29 -6.47
C THR A 24 7.72 -6.58 -5.91
N LYS A 25 8.43 -6.51 -4.77
CA LYS A 25 8.98 -7.70 -4.09
C LYS A 25 7.90 -8.68 -3.65
N PHE A 26 6.73 -8.18 -3.23
CA PHE A 26 5.58 -8.99 -2.82
C PHE A 26 4.55 -9.20 -3.94
N GLY A 27 4.91 -8.95 -5.21
CA GLY A 27 3.97 -8.95 -6.33
C GLY A 27 3.20 -10.26 -6.53
N CYS A 28 3.78 -11.40 -6.14
CA CYS A 28 3.15 -12.71 -6.28
C CYS A 28 1.89 -12.89 -5.41
N ILE A 29 1.74 -12.11 -4.34
CA ILE A 29 0.58 -12.20 -3.43
C ILE A 29 -0.48 -11.13 -3.67
N ILE A 30 -0.30 -10.29 -4.71
CA ILE A 30 -1.18 -9.15 -5.00
C ILE A 30 -2.07 -9.49 -6.21
N HIS A 31 -3.36 -9.69 -5.97
CA HIS A 31 -4.35 -9.86 -7.04
C HIS A 31 -4.65 -8.55 -7.76
N THR A 32 -4.68 -7.44 -7.03
CA THR A 32 -5.03 -6.13 -7.58
C THR A 32 -4.31 -5.03 -6.83
N ARG A 33 -3.80 -4.04 -7.55
CA ARG A 33 -3.19 -2.83 -7.00
C ARG A 33 -3.86 -1.61 -7.60
N LEU A 34 -4.63 -0.88 -6.79
CA LEU A 34 -5.29 0.37 -7.20
C LEU A 34 -4.60 1.56 -6.53
N GLY A 35 -4.03 2.45 -7.34
CA GLY A 35 -3.50 3.73 -6.88
C GLY A 35 -4.55 4.83 -6.99
N LEU A 36 -4.81 5.51 -5.88
CA LEU A 36 -5.72 6.65 -5.77
C LEU A 36 -4.90 7.90 -5.45
N HIS A 37 -5.01 8.90 -6.33
CA HIS A 37 -4.37 10.20 -6.13
C HIS A 37 -5.43 11.26 -5.91
N GLU A 38 -5.29 12.02 -4.83
CA GLU A 38 -6.11 13.19 -4.58
C GLU A 38 -5.49 14.40 -5.29
N ALA A 39 -5.86 14.60 -6.55
CA ALA A 39 -5.57 15.84 -7.27
C ALA A 39 -6.73 16.81 -7.05
N THR A 40 -6.49 17.94 -6.39
CA THR A 40 -7.45 19.05 -6.36
C THR A 40 -7.08 20.07 -7.44
N VAL A 41 -8.07 20.81 -7.95
CA VAL A 41 -7.90 21.79 -9.04
C VAL A 41 -6.77 22.80 -8.76
N ASN A 42 -6.47 23.09 -7.49
CA ASN A 42 -5.49 24.09 -7.08
C ASN A 42 -4.29 23.53 -6.29
N SER A 43 -4.23 22.22 -6.04
CA SER A 43 -3.07 21.61 -5.38
C SER A 43 -2.97 20.10 -5.64
N CYS A 44 -1.78 19.63 -6.02
CA CYS A 44 -1.44 18.21 -5.92
C CYS A 44 -1.36 17.85 -4.43
N SER A 45 -2.23 16.97 -3.93
CA SER A 45 -2.07 16.43 -2.58
C SER A 45 -0.70 15.77 -2.51
N ASN A 46 0.07 16.14 -1.50
CA ASN A 46 1.35 15.48 -1.22
C ASN A 46 1.15 14.09 -0.62
N SER A 47 -0.09 13.58 -0.59
CA SER A 47 -0.43 12.24 -0.13
C SER A 47 -1.04 11.39 -1.24
N GLY A 48 -0.93 10.07 -1.10
CA GLY A 48 -1.54 9.09 -1.99
C GLY A 48 -2.10 7.92 -1.21
N LEU A 49 -3.06 7.21 -1.80
CA LEU A 49 -3.64 6.00 -1.24
C LEU A 49 -3.45 4.85 -2.24
N ILE A 50 -3.06 3.68 -1.73
CA ILE A 50 -3.03 2.44 -2.50
C ILE A 50 -3.94 1.43 -1.82
N LEU A 51 -4.77 0.74 -2.60
CA LEU A 51 -5.53 -0.42 -2.14
C LEU A 51 -4.96 -1.66 -2.80
N LEU A 52 -4.69 -2.69 -2.01
CA LEU A 52 -4.28 -4.01 -2.47
C LEU A 52 -5.40 -5.01 -2.16
N ASN A 53 -5.71 -5.86 -3.13
CA ASN A 53 -6.40 -7.12 -2.89
C ASN A 53 -5.35 -8.22 -2.85
N LEU A 54 -5.27 -8.96 -1.74
CA LEU A 54 -4.21 -9.93 -1.46
C LEU A 54 -4.75 -11.36 -1.49
N ILE A 55 -3.87 -12.33 -1.78
CA ILE A 55 -4.19 -13.76 -1.68
C ILE A 55 -4.34 -14.13 -0.19
N SER A 56 -5.57 -14.30 0.29
CA SER A 56 -5.85 -14.51 1.73
C SER A 56 -5.13 -15.71 2.37
N GLN A 57 -4.71 -16.70 1.58
CA GLN A 57 -3.97 -17.86 2.07
C GLN A 57 -2.50 -17.56 2.40
N GLU A 58 -1.93 -16.47 1.87
CA GLU A 58 -0.51 -16.10 1.98
C GLU A 58 -0.23 -15.29 3.26
N VAL A 59 -0.69 -15.80 4.41
CA VAL A 59 -0.73 -15.07 5.69
C VAL A 59 0.63 -14.53 6.13
N ASP A 60 1.70 -15.31 5.97
CA ASP A 60 3.04 -14.92 6.40
C ASP A 60 3.65 -13.85 5.49
N GLU A 61 3.42 -13.95 4.18
CA GLU A 61 3.83 -12.93 3.21
C GLU A 61 3.06 -11.61 3.42
N ILE A 62 1.76 -11.68 3.73
CA ILE A 62 0.94 -10.49 4.07
C ILE A 62 1.50 -9.78 5.31
N LYS A 63 1.85 -10.53 6.37
CA LYS A 63 2.46 -9.97 7.57
C LYS A 63 3.83 -9.35 7.28
N ASN A 64 4.65 -10.00 6.45
CA ASN A 64 5.97 -9.50 6.06
C ASN A 64 5.87 -8.21 5.23
N LEU A 65 4.90 -8.15 4.31
CA LEU A 65 4.57 -6.97 3.52
C LEU A 65 4.15 -5.81 4.44
N GLU A 66 3.19 -6.06 5.33
CA GLU A 66 2.69 -5.06 6.28
C GLU A 66 3.82 -4.52 7.17
N MET A 67 4.66 -5.41 7.70
CA MET A 67 5.79 -5.04 8.55
C MET A 67 6.81 -4.18 7.81
N GLN A 68 7.15 -4.50 6.55
CA GLN A 68 8.09 -3.71 5.77
C GLN A 68 7.54 -2.32 5.45
N LEU A 69 6.24 -2.22 5.14
CA LEU A 69 5.59 -0.93 4.90
C LEU A 69 5.53 -0.07 6.17
N LYS A 70 5.17 -0.66 7.32
CA LYS A 70 5.09 0.06 8.61
C LYS A 70 6.43 0.59 9.13
N LYS A 71 7.57 0.11 8.61
CA LYS A 71 8.91 0.64 8.93
C LYS A 71 9.19 2.00 8.28
N LEU A 72 8.39 2.40 7.29
CA LEU A 72 8.54 3.68 6.63
C LEU A 72 7.70 4.74 7.37
N GLU A 73 8.35 5.77 7.94
CA GLU A 73 7.67 6.79 8.76
C GLU A 73 6.52 7.51 8.05
N GLY A 74 6.63 7.70 6.72
CA GLY A 74 5.60 8.35 5.91
C GLY A 74 4.42 7.46 5.51
N ILE A 75 4.32 6.23 6.04
CA ILE A 75 3.34 5.23 5.61
C ILE A 75 2.40 4.85 6.74
N LYS A 76 1.10 4.87 6.45
CA LYS A 76 0.07 4.24 7.29
C LYS A 76 -0.53 3.05 6.54
N VAL A 77 -0.65 1.92 7.23
CA VAL A 77 -1.20 0.67 6.68
C VAL A 77 -2.34 0.17 7.55
N GLU A 78 -3.43 -0.25 6.94
CA GLU A 78 -4.57 -0.93 7.58
C GLU A 78 -4.91 -2.19 6.78
N LEU A 79 -5.23 -3.28 7.48
CA LEU A 79 -5.66 -4.55 6.89
C LEU A 79 -7.13 -4.80 7.25
N ILE A 80 -7.93 -5.18 6.25
CA ILE A 80 -9.37 -5.41 6.39
C ILE A 80 -9.67 -6.77 5.77
N GLU A 81 -10.31 -7.64 6.56
CA GLU A 81 -10.88 -8.90 6.08
C GLU A 81 -12.37 -8.71 5.81
N LEU A 82 -12.83 -9.06 4.59
CA LEU A 82 -14.21 -8.96 4.13
C LEU A 82 -14.80 -10.33 3.73
#